data_AF-A0A833W101-F1
#
_entry.id   AF-A0A833W101-F1
#
_cell.length_a   1.000
_cell.length_b   1.000
_cell.length_c   1.000
_cell.angle_alpha   90.00
_cell.angle_beta   90.00
_cell.angle_gamma   90.00
#
_symmetry.space_group_name_H-M   'P 1'
#
loop_
_entity.id
_entity.type
_entity.pdbx_description
1 polymer ?
#
loop_
_entity_poly.entity_id
_entity_poly.type
_entity_poly.pdbx_seq_one_letter_code
_entity_poly.pdbx_strand_id
1 'polypeptide(L)'
;MRRLLDIMQDDWRIYKKRRNEYDLLNEQYTIGKKFVTGFVVSLLGFITPFATVPLVLNAADALGLCNISDDRPLPFRIEHFVNVDKYYNVLLIHSFFGTLGYTLIVLAVNCMMVTYVIHESGLCEILRVRLENFVEIDTADVDLHPSKRDDKWYENARDCVLLHKHIIEFANILEDANTTCYLIMIGFDMICISFTQFQTVINLENPPLALRYVSLSVCLLCDLLFISWPGQHLTNSSERIFEFATNGKWYQSSISCRKLLTMMLARSLRPLKLTACKLYTLNLQSFSAVRFAF
;
A
#
# COMPACT_ATOMS: atom_id res chain seq x y z
N MET A 1 -13.52 -5.13 2.50
CA MET A 1 -12.74 -5.93 1.52
C MET A 1 -13.57 -6.46 0.35
N ARG A 2 -14.55 -7.37 0.51
CA ARG A 2 -15.33 -7.92 -0.62
C ARG A 2 -15.97 -6.83 -1.51
N ARG A 3 -16.61 -5.84 -0.89
CA ARG A 3 -17.20 -4.69 -1.59
C ARG A 3 -16.20 -3.91 -2.47
N LEU A 4 -14.94 -3.78 -2.05
CA LEU A 4 -13.91 -3.08 -2.84
C LEU A 4 -13.53 -3.88 -4.09
N LEU A 5 -13.42 -5.21 -3.95
CA LEU A 5 -13.16 -6.10 -5.08
C LEU A 5 -14.32 -6.08 -6.07
N ASP A 6 -15.56 -6.08 -5.58
CA ASP A 6 -16.75 -6.03 -6.43
C ASP A 6 -16.79 -4.71 -7.23
N ILE A 7 -16.56 -3.56 -6.56
CA ILE A 7 -16.47 -2.26 -7.23
C ILE A 7 -15.35 -2.24 -8.27
N MET A 8 -14.16 -2.71 -7.91
CA MET A 8 -13.03 -2.77 -8.81
C MET A 8 -13.35 -3.66 -10.02
N GLN A 9 -13.96 -4.84 -9.82
CA GLN A 9 -14.34 -5.72 -10.91
C GLN A 9 -15.34 -5.06 -11.88
N ASP A 10 -16.30 -4.32 -11.35
CA ASP A 10 -17.28 -3.60 -12.18
C ASP A 10 -16.63 -2.44 -12.95
N ASP A 11 -15.71 -1.70 -12.32
CA ASP A 11 -14.90 -0.68 -13.01
C ASP A 11 -14.15 -1.28 -14.21
N TRP A 12 -13.43 -2.39 -13.98
CA TRP A 12 -12.71 -3.09 -15.05
C TRP A 12 -13.63 -3.54 -16.19
N ARG A 13 -14.88 -3.96 -15.90
CA ARG A 13 -15.87 -4.31 -16.93
C ARG A 13 -16.33 -3.09 -17.74
N ILE A 14 -16.47 -1.94 -17.10
CA ILE A 14 -16.85 -0.68 -17.75
C ILE A 14 -15.71 -0.23 -18.68
N TYR A 15 -14.49 -0.15 -18.16
CA TYR A 15 -13.34 0.37 -18.90
C TYR A 15 -12.84 -0.56 -19.99
N LYS A 16 -13.06 -1.88 -19.88
CA LYS A 16 -12.75 -2.83 -20.97
C LYS A 16 -13.43 -2.48 -22.30
N LYS A 17 -14.55 -1.75 -22.28
CA LYS A 17 -15.24 -1.28 -23.49
C LYS A 17 -14.57 -0.05 -24.13
N ARG A 18 -13.71 0.66 -23.38
CA ARG A 18 -13.02 1.90 -23.79
C ARG A 18 -11.52 1.64 -23.89
N ARG A 19 -11.02 1.32 -25.09
CA ARG A 19 -9.63 0.86 -25.31
C ARG A 19 -8.57 1.77 -24.71
N ASN A 20 -8.66 3.08 -24.93
CA ASN A 20 -7.67 4.05 -24.45
C ASN A 20 -7.62 4.11 -22.91
N GLU A 21 -8.78 4.10 -22.24
CA GLU A 21 -8.86 4.13 -20.77
C GLU A 21 -8.43 2.78 -20.16
N TYR A 22 -8.68 1.67 -20.86
CA TYR A 22 -8.24 0.33 -20.48
C TYR A 22 -6.70 0.17 -20.56
N ASP A 23 -6.09 0.69 -21.62
CA ASP A 23 -4.64 0.63 -21.80
C ASP A 23 -3.92 1.43 -20.71
N LEU A 24 -4.48 2.57 -20.31
CA LEU A 24 -4.00 3.39 -19.20
C LEU A 24 -4.05 2.67 -17.85
N LEU A 25 -5.16 1.96 -17.56
CA LEU A 25 -5.27 1.12 -16.36
C LEU A 25 -4.24 -0.01 -16.36
N ASN A 26 -4.01 -0.66 -17.51
CA ASN A 26 -3.01 -1.71 -17.61
C ASN A 26 -1.58 -1.20 -17.40
N GLU A 27 -1.28 0.00 -17.88
CA GLU A 27 0.03 0.62 -17.66
C GLU A 27 0.28 0.87 -16.18
N GLN A 28 -0.69 1.49 -15.48
CA GLN A 28 -0.63 1.70 -14.03
C GLN A 28 -0.50 0.39 -13.27
N TYR A 29 -1.27 -0.63 -13.65
CA TYR A 29 -1.19 -1.95 -13.04
C TYR A 29 0.16 -2.63 -13.28
N THR A 30 0.78 -2.43 -14.44
CA THR A 30 2.10 -2.97 -14.77
C THR A 30 3.18 -2.33 -13.88
N ILE A 31 3.10 -1.01 -13.66
CA ILE A 31 3.97 -0.29 -12.73
C ILE A 31 3.77 -0.82 -11.30
N GLY A 32 2.52 -0.90 -10.86
CA GLY A 32 2.15 -1.45 -9.55
C GLY A 32 2.66 -2.89 -9.35
N LYS A 33 2.51 -3.76 -10.35
CA LYS A 33 2.99 -5.14 -10.30
C LYS A 33 4.50 -5.23 -10.16
N LYS A 34 5.26 -4.40 -10.87
CA LYS A 34 6.73 -4.36 -10.72
C LYS A 34 7.13 -3.96 -9.30
N PHE A 35 6.47 -2.94 -8.73
CA PHE A 35 6.68 -2.51 -7.35
C PHE A 35 6.36 -3.62 -6.34
N VAL A 36 5.19 -4.24 -6.45
CA VAL A 36 4.78 -5.38 -5.58
C VAL A 36 5.74 -6.55 -5.71
N THR A 37 6.19 -6.88 -6.92
CA THR A 37 7.14 -7.98 -7.12
C THR A 37 8.47 -7.69 -6.43
N GLY A 38 9.00 -6.47 -6.57
CA GLY A 38 10.21 -6.04 -5.88
C GLY A 38 10.06 -6.08 -4.36
N PHE A 39 8.89 -5.67 -3.85
CA PHE A 39 8.56 -5.75 -2.43
C PHE A 39 8.59 -7.18 -1.89
N VAL A 40 7.86 -8.09 -2.55
CA VAL A 40 7.76 -9.50 -2.17
C VAL A 40 9.15 -10.12 -2.11
N VAL A 41 9.98 -9.89 -3.13
CA VAL A 41 11.35 -10.41 -3.18
C VAL A 41 12.20 -9.83 -2.06
N SER A 42 12.07 -8.54 -1.77
CA SER A 42 12.80 -7.86 -0.69
C SER A 42 12.45 -8.43 0.69
N LEU A 43 11.16 -8.53 1.03
CA LEU A 43 10.72 -9.09 2.32
C LEU A 43 11.12 -10.56 2.48
N LEU A 44 10.93 -11.38 1.44
CA LEU A 44 11.36 -12.78 1.47
C LEU A 44 12.89 -12.88 1.61
N GLY A 45 13.65 -11.95 1.02
CA GLY A 45 15.09 -11.84 1.21
C GLY A 45 15.46 -11.56 2.66
N PHE A 46 14.83 -10.57 3.30
CA PHE A 46 15.16 -10.18 4.68
C PHE A 46 14.68 -11.16 5.75
N ILE A 47 13.57 -11.87 5.52
CA ILE A 47 13.09 -12.91 6.46
C ILE A 47 13.95 -14.19 6.39
N THR A 48 14.64 -14.44 5.27
CA THR A 48 15.38 -15.69 5.03
C THR A 48 16.48 -15.94 6.07
N PRO A 49 17.39 -15.02 6.40
CA PRO A 49 18.41 -15.24 7.43
C PRO A 49 17.79 -15.53 8.81
N PHE A 50 16.65 -14.92 9.12
CA PHE A 50 15.95 -15.20 10.37
C PHE A 50 15.47 -16.65 10.47
N ALA A 51 15.00 -17.23 9.36
CA ALA A 51 14.54 -18.62 9.30
C ALA A 51 15.69 -19.63 9.17
N THR A 52 16.76 -19.30 8.44
CA THR A 52 17.82 -20.26 8.10
C THR A 52 18.94 -20.35 9.13
N VAL A 53 19.24 -19.29 9.90
CA VAL A 53 20.33 -19.30 10.89
C VAL A 53 20.20 -20.45 11.91
N PRO A 54 19.03 -20.71 12.53
CA PRO A 54 18.87 -21.87 13.43
C PRO A 54 19.15 -23.21 12.74
N LEU A 55 18.73 -23.38 11.48
CA LEU A 55 18.95 -24.59 10.71
C LEU A 55 20.43 -24.80 10.38
N VAL A 56 21.12 -23.73 9.97
CA VAL A 56 22.56 -23.77 9.67
C VAL A 56 23.38 -24.10 10.91
N LEU A 57 23.05 -23.49 12.06
CA LEU A 57 23.74 -23.76 13.32
C LEU A 57 23.53 -25.21 13.78
N ASN A 58 22.31 -25.74 13.69
CA ASN A 58 22.03 -27.15 14.01
C ASN A 58 22.73 -28.13 13.06
N ALA A 59 22.78 -27.82 11.76
CA ALA A 59 23.47 -28.65 10.78
C ALA A 59 24.99 -28.63 10.99
N ALA A 60 25.56 -27.46 11.31
CA ALA A 60 26.98 -27.31 11.62
C ALA A 60 27.37 -28.09 12.89
N ASP A 61 26.52 -28.07 13.92
CA ASP A 61 26.69 -28.87 15.15
C ASP A 61 26.63 -30.38 14.84
N ALA A 62 25.63 -30.83 14.07
CA ALA A 62 25.50 -32.22 13.65
C ALA A 62 26.68 -32.73 12.79
N LEU A 63 27.34 -31.84 12.04
CA LEU A 63 28.54 -32.13 11.24
C LEU A 63 29.85 -32.01 12.06
N GLY A 64 29.78 -31.60 13.33
CA GLY A 64 30.95 -31.41 14.20
C GLY A 64 31.79 -30.17 13.86
N LEU A 65 31.24 -29.22 13.11
CA LEU A 65 31.92 -27.97 12.72
C LEU A 65 31.85 -26.90 13.81
N CYS A 66 30.86 -26.99 14.70
CA CYS A 66 30.66 -26.11 15.85
C CYS A 66 30.19 -26.97 17.03
N ASN A 67 30.47 -26.57 18.28
CA ASN A 67 30.01 -27.29 19.46
C ASN A 67 29.02 -26.41 20.23
N ILE A 68 27.72 -26.59 19.97
CA ILE A 68 26.63 -25.82 20.60
C ILE A 68 26.17 -26.61 21.84
N SER A 69 26.98 -26.60 22.89
CA SER A 69 26.79 -27.46 24.06
C SER A 69 25.64 -27.03 24.98
N ASP A 70 25.27 -25.74 25.05
CA ASP A 70 24.48 -25.24 26.19
C ASP A 70 23.11 -24.63 25.88
N ASP A 71 22.77 -24.28 24.62
CA ASP A 71 21.42 -23.78 24.31
C ASP A 71 21.13 -23.82 22.80
N ARG A 72 20.31 -24.78 22.32
CA ARG A 72 20.00 -24.89 20.88
C ARG A 72 19.18 -23.69 20.42
N PRO A 73 19.60 -22.94 19.39
CA PRO A 73 18.92 -21.73 18.98
C PRO A 73 17.52 -22.03 18.43
N LEU A 74 16.48 -21.52 19.08
CA LEU A 74 15.11 -21.52 18.55
C LEU A 74 14.81 -20.22 17.81
N PRO A 75 13.91 -20.25 16.80
CA PRO A 75 13.52 -19.06 16.11
C PRO A 75 12.89 -18.01 17.04
N PHE A 76 12.06 -18.45 17.97
CA PHE A 76 11.49 -17.61 19.01
C PHE A 76 11.75 -18.26 20.36
N ARG A 77 12.22 -17.47 21.33
CA ARG A 77 12.34 -17.91 22.72
C ARG A 77 10.98 -17.68 23.40
N ILE A 78 10.07 -18.64 23.21
CA ILE A 78 8.75 -18.64 23.85
C ILE A 78 8.77 -19.74 24.92
N GLU A 79 8.20 -19.46 26.09
CA GLU A 79 8.06 -20.46 27.14
C GLU A 79 6.98 -21.46 26.71
N HIS A 80 7.40 -22.65 26.29
CA HIS A 80 6.51 -23.64 25.68
C HIS A 80 5.73 -24.48 26.71
N PHE A 81 5.86 -24.23 28.02
CA PHE A 81 5.33 -25.06 29.13
C PHE A 81 5.63 -26.57 29.00
N VAL A 82 6.56 -26.92 28.11
CA VAL A 82 6.89 -28.27 27.65
C VAL A 82 8.42 -28.32 27.57
N ASN A 83 8.99 -29.48 27.88
CA ASN A 83 10.44 -29.68 27.88
C ASN A 83 11.01 -29.43 26.46
N VAL A 84 11.76 -28.33 26.32
CA VAL A 84 12.27 -27.82 25.05
C VAL A 84 13.24 -28.81 24.41
N ASP A 85 14.10 -29.45 25.20
CA ASP A 85 15.09 -30.40 24.70
C ASP A 85 14.45 -31.65 24.09
N LYS A 86 13.36 -32.13 24.71
CA LYS A 86 12.62 -33.32 24.23
C LYS A 86 11.84 -33.06 22.94
N TYR A 87 11.27 -31.87 22.78
CA TYR A 87 10.39 -31.54 21.65
C TYR A 87 10.98 -30.53 20.67
N TYR A 88 12.30 -30.30 20.74
CA TYR A 88 13.01 -29.28 19.96
C TYR A 88 12.68 -29.30 18.47
N ASN A 89 12.75 -30.47 17.82
CA ASN A 89 12.49 -30.59 16.38
C ASN A 89 11.04 -30.24 16.01
N VAL A 90 10.07 -30.60 16.87
CA VAL A 90 8.65 -30.28 16.66
C VAL A 90 8.42 -28.77 16.82
N LEU A 91 9.04 -28.16 17.84
CA LEU A 91 8.97 -26.71 18.07
C LEU A 91 9.63 -25.91 16.94
N LEU A 92 10.74 -26.41 16.39
CA LEU A 92 11.42 -25.81 15.26
C LEU A 92 10.55 -25.84 13.99
N ILE A 93 9.94 -26.99 13.69
CA ILE A 93 9.02 -27.14 12.56
C ILE A 93 7.80 -26.23 12.73
N HIS A 94 7.18 -26.23 13.91
CA HIS A 94 6.06 -25.36 14.23
C HIS A 94 6.41 -23.88 14.04
N SER A 95 7.58 -23.46 14.54
CA SER A 95 8.06 -22.07 14.42
C SER A 95 8.27 -21.68 12.96
N PHE A 96 8.84 -22.57 12.14
CA PHE A 96 9.03 -22.32 10.71
C PHE A 96 7.70 -22.13 9.97
N PHE A 97 6.74 -23.05 10.16
CA PHE A 97 5.41 -22.92 9.55
C PHE A 97 4.64 -21.71 10.07
N GLY A 98 4.79 -21.37 11.36
CA GLY A 98 4.22 -20.18 11.95
C GLY A 98 4.77 -18.90 11.31
N THR A 99 6.09 -18.78 11.17
CA THR A 99 6.73 -17.63 10.49
C THR A 99 6.29 -17.54 9.04
N LEU A 100 6.32 -18.65 8.30
CA LEU A 100 5.89 -18.68 6.90
C LEU A 100 4.42 -18.25 6.75
N GLY A 101 3.53 -18.79 7.59
CA GLY A 101 2.12 -18.45 7.58
C GLY A 101 1.89 -16.96 7.88
N TYR A 102 2.55 -16.42 8.91
CA TYR A 102 2.47 -15.01 9.26
C TYR A 102 2.95 -14.10 8.12
N THR A 103 4.14 -14.38 7.57
CA THR A 103 4.70 -13.59 6.47
C THR A 103 3.80 -13.60 5.24
N LEU A 104 3.19 -14.75 4.90
CA LEU A 104 2.24 -14.83 3.78
C LEU A 104 0.97 -14.01 4.01
N ILE A 105 0.45 -13.97 5.24
CA ILE A 105 -0.72 -13.16 5.59
C ILE A 105 -0.38 -11.67 5.45
N VAL A 106 0.72 -11.22 6.04
CA VAL A 106 1.17 -9.82 5.94
C VAL A 106 1.37 -9.42 4.48
N LEU A 107 2.04 -10.26 3.70
CA LEU A 107 2.27 -10.04 2.29
C LEU A 107 0.95 -9.93 1.50
N ALA A 108 0.00 -10.84 1.76
CA ALA A 108 -1.30 -10.80 1.12
C ALA A 108 -2.05 -9.49 1.41
N VAL A 109 -2.06 -9.04 2.66
CA VAL A 109 -2.70 -7.77 3.04
C VAL A 109 -2.04 -6.60 2.32
N ASN A 110 -0.71 -6.48 2.39
CA ASN A 110 0.02 -5.40 1.72
C ASN A 110 -0.19 -5.40 0.19
N CYS A 111 -0.16 -6.57 -0.46
CA CYS A 111 -0.44 -6.70 -1.89
C CYS A 111 -1.86 -6.25 -2.25
N MET A 112 -2.86 -6.58 -1.43
CA MET A 112 -4.23 -6.13 -1.63
C MET A 112 -4.33 -4.60 -1.53
N MET A 113 -3.67 -3.98 -0.54
CA MET A 113 -3.67 -2.51 -0.39
C MET A 113 -3.05 -1.81 -1.58
N VAL A 114 -1.86 -2.25 -2.01
CA VAL A 114 -1.19 -1.68 -3.18
C VAL A 114 -2.08 -1.81 -4.41
N THR A 115 -2.75 -2.94 -4.59
CA THR A 115 -3.66 -3.15 -5.73
C THR A 115 -4.82 -2.16 -5.74
N TYR A 116 -5.46 -1.90 -4.59
CA TYR A 116 -6.54 -0.93 -4.51
C TYR A 116 -6.07 0.50 -4.76
N VAL A 117 -4.93 0.88 -4.19
CA VAL A 117 -4.37 2.22 -4.40
C VAL A 117 -3.96 2.42 -5.86
N ILE A 118 -3.34 1.43 -6.49
CA ILE A 118 -2.99 1.50 -7.93
C ILE A 118 -4.23 1.59 -8.80
N HIS A 119 -5.31 0.86 -8.47
CA HIS A 119 -6.59 0.99 -9.17
C HIS A 119 -7.12 2.43 -9.07
N GLU A 120 -7.12 3.00 -7.87
CA GLU A 120 -7.59 4.36 -7.63
C GLU A 120 -6.73 5.43 -8.34
N SER A 121 -5.40 5.28 -8.28
CA SER A 121 -4.47 6.11 -9.06
C SER A 121 -4.71 6.01 -10.56
N GLY A 122 -5.06 4.81 -11.06
CA GLY A 122 -5.48 4.62 -12.45
C GLY A 122 -6.77 5.36 -12.80
N LEU A 123 -7.77 5.36 -11.91
CA LEU A 123 -8.99 6.16 -12.11
C LEU A 123 -8.71 7.66 -12.10
N CYS A 124 -7.78 8.13 -11.28
CA CYS A 124 -7.34 9.54 -11.27
C CYS A 124 -6.69 9.93 -12.61
N GLU A 125 -5.92 9.01 -13.21
CA GLU A 125 -5.28 9.22 -14.50
C GLU A 125 -6.30 9.21 -15.65
N ILE A 126 -7.35 8.38 -15.58
CA ILE A 126 -8.50 8.47 -16.51
C ILE A 126 -9.19 9.83 -16.37
N LEU A 127 -9.41 10.29 -15.14
CA LEU A 127 -10.01 11.60 -14.89
C LEU A 127 -9.15 12.72 -15.50
N ARG A 128 -7.82 12.65 -15.40
CA ARG A 128 -6.90 13.58 -16.07
C ARG A 128 -7.17 13.65 -17.57
N VAL A 129 -7.16 12.50 -18.25
CA VAL A 129 -7.33 12.43 -19.71
C VAL A 129 -8.70 12.98 -20.13
N ARG A 130 -9.75 12.75 -19.35
CA ARG A 130 -11.09 13.32 -19.61
C ARG A 130 -11.15 14.83 -19.39
N LEU A 131 -10.42 15.36 -18.40
CA LEU A 131 -10.33 16.79 -18.14
C LEU A 131 -9.46 17.54 -19.16
N GLU A 132 -8.41 16.90 -19.68
CA GLU A 132 -7.56 17.47 -20.73
C GLU A 132 -8.27 17.51 -22.08
N ASN A 133 -8.94 16.41 -22.46
CA ASN A 133 -9.74 16.33 -23.67
C ASN A 133 -11.14 16.96 -23.49
N PHE A 134 -11.37 17.66 -22.37
CA PHE A 134 -12.64 18.28 -22.08
C PHE A 134 -12.98 19.32 -23.15
N VAL A 135 -11.99 20.15 -23.56
CA VAL A 135 -12.12 21.17 -24.61
C VAL A 135 -11.51 20.71 -25.93
N GLU A 136 -12.36 20.21 -26.83
CA GLU A 136 -11.92 19.69 -28.13
C GLU A 136 -11.45 20.79 -29.11
N ILE A 137 -11.95 22.03 -29.02
CA ILE A 137 -11.62 23.11 -29.97
C ILE A 137 -11.68 24.48 -29.27
N ASP A 138 -10.68 25.36 -29.47
CA ASP A 138 -10.77 26.81 -29.15
C ASP A 138 -11.84 27.45 -30.08
N THR A 139 -13.13 27.22 -29.80
CA THR A 139 -14.21 27.88 -30.52
C THR A 139 -14.41 29.27 -29.91
N ALA A 140 -14.22 30.31 -30.73
CA ALA A 140 -14.42 31.70 -30.32
C ALA A 140 -15.89 32.04 -29.98
N ASP A 141 -16.83 31.18 -30.37
CA ASP A 141 -18.27 31.36 -30.18
C ASP A 141 -18.83 30.27 -29.24
N VAL A 142 -18.70 30.52 -27.93
CA VAL A 142 -19.20 29.61 -26.88
C VAL A 142 -20.62 30.01 -26.52
N ASP A 143 -21.59 29.15 -26.82
CA ASP A 143 -22.92 29.30 -26.26
C ASP A 143 -22.88 29.13 -24.74
N LEU A 144 -23.17 30.21 -24.02
CA LEU A 144 -23.17 30.26 -22.55
C LEU A 144 -24.44 29.64 -21.95
N HIS A 145 -25.52 29.57 -22.73
CA HIS A 145 -26.84 29.09 -22.33
C HIS A 145 -27.44 28.05 -23.30
N PRO A 146 -26.72 26.95 -23.59
CA PRO A 146 -27.26 25.89 -24.42
C PRO A 146 -28.43 25.21 -23.70
N SER A 147 -29.34 24.68 -24.51
CA SER A 147 -30.35 23.71 -24.06
C SER A 147 -29.63 22.54 -23.37
N LYS A 148 -30.11 22.09 -22.20
CA LYS A 148 -29.51 20.97 -21.44
C LYS A 148 -29.41 19.66 -22.25
N ARG A 149 -30.19 19.51 -23.33
CA ARG A 149 -30.16 18.31 -24.20
C ARG A 149 -29.07 18.35 -25.26
N ASP A 150 -28.54 19.54 -25.56
CA ASP A 150 -27.53 19.74 -26.62
C ASP A 150 -26.15 20.09 -26.05
N ASP A 151 -26.05 20.27 -24.73
CA ASP A 151 -24.82 20.64 -24.03
C ASP A 151 -23.92 19.43 -23.76
N LYS A 152 -23.16 19.02 -24.79
CA LYS A 152 -22.12 17.98 -24.68
C LYS A 152 -21.07 18.31 -23.61
N TRP A 153 -20.79 19.59 -23.38
CA TRP A 153 -19.85 20.04 -22.35
C TRP A 153 -20.36 19.70 -20.96
N TYR A 154 -21.65 19.93 -20.72
CA TYR A 154 -22.29 19.59 -19.47
C TYR A 154 -22.31 18.06 -19.23
N GLU A 155 -22.58 17.26 -20.26
CA GLU A 155 -22.53 15.79 -20.13
C GLU A 155 -21.13 15.29 -19.78
N ASN A 156 -20.10 15.77 -20.50
CA ASN A 156 -18.70 15.43 -20.20
C ASN A 156 -18.28 15.87 -18.78
N ALA A 157 -18.74 17.04 -18.34
CA ALA A 157 -18.40 17.58 -17.02
C ALA A 157 -19.09 16.77 -15.92
N ARG A 158 -20.35 16.40 -16.14
CA ARG A 158 -21.10 15.51 -15.27
C ARG A 158 -20.38 14.16 -15.14
N ASP A 159 -19.90 13.58 -16.23
CA ASP A 159 -19.17 12.31 -16.21
C ASP A 159 -17.84 12.42 -15.44
N CYS A 160 -17.11 13.54 -15.58
CA CYS A 160 -15.91 13.81 -14.79
C CYS A 160 -16.21 13.93 -13.29
N VAL A 161 -17.27 14.66 -12.93
CA VAL A 161 -17.69 14.83 -11.53
C VAL A 161 -18.16 13.50 -10.93
N LEU A 162 -18.89 12.69 -11.70
CA LEU A 162 -19.31 11.35 -11.27
C LEU A 162 -18.12 10.43 -11.05
N LEU A 163 -17.11 10.47 -11.93
CA LEU A 163 -15.86 9.72 -11.76
C LEU A 163 -15.09 10.20 -10.52
N HIS A 164 -14.95 11.52 -10.33
CA HIS A 164 -14.29 12.07 -9.14
C HIS A 164 -15.00 11.66 -7.84
N LYS A 165 -16.35 11.68 -7.84
CA LYS A 165 -17.15 11.19 -6.73
C LYS A 165 -16.91 9.70 -6.46
N HIS A 166 -16.87 8.88 -7.51
CA HIS A 166 -16.58 7.45 -7.41
C HIS A 166 -15.21 7.17 -6.79
N ILE A 167 -14.18 7.91 -7.21
CA ILE A 167 -12.83 7.84 -6.63
C ILE A 167 -12.88 8.13 -5.12
N ILE A 168 -13.52 9.24 -4.71
CA ILE A 168 -13.65 9.60 -3.30
C ILE A 168 -14.40 8.51 -2.49
N GLU A 169 -15.48 7.97 -3.03
CA GLU A 169 -16.26 6.93 -2.37
C GLU A 169 -15.45 5.64 -2.20
N PHE A 170 -14.67 5.25 -3.22
CA PHE A 170 -13.78 4.10 -3.16
C PHE A 170 -12.71 4.29 -2.07
N ALA A 171 -12.06 5.45 -2.03
CA ALA A 171 -11.04 5.79 -1.05
C ALA A 171 -11.58 5.74 0.39
N ASN A 172 -12.78 6.29 0.62
CA ASN A 172 -13.41 6.27 1.94
C ASN A 172 -13.74 4.84 2.39
N ILE A 173 -14.26 3.99 1.48
CA ILE A 173 -14.52 2.58 1.79
C ILE A 173 -13.20 1.85 2.09
N LEU A 174 -12.12 2.19 1.38
CA LEU A 174 -10.79 1.63 1.60
C LEU A 174 -10.21 2.04 2.96
N GLU A 175 -10.35 3.31 3.34
CA GLU A 175 -9.93 3.83 4.64
C GLU A 175 -10.74 3.19 5.77
N ASP A 176 -12.07 3.25 5.72
CA ASP A 176 -12.96 2.71 6.76
C ASP A 176 -12.75 1.21 6.99
N ALA A 177 -12.49 0.45 5.92
CA ALA A 177 -12.28 -0.99 6.02
C ALA A 177 -10.96 -1.37 6.73
N ASN A 178 -9.95 -0.51 6.69
CA ASN A 178 -8.59 -0.85 7.07
C ASN A 178 -8.01 0.00 8.20
N THR A 179 -8.69 1.09 8.57
CA THR A 179 -8.20 2.06 9.56
C THR A 179 -7.82 1.43 10.91
N THR A 180 -8.63 0.49 11.42
CA THR A 180 -8.34 -0.23 12.66
C THR A 180 -7.23 -1.26 12.49
N CYS A 181 -7.20 -1.95 11.35
CA CYS A 181 -6.16 -2.94 11.05
C CYS A 181 -4.78 -2.28 11.01
N TYR A 182 -4.66 -1.13 10.35
CA TYR A 182 -3.42 -0.36 10.28
C TYR A 182 -2.90 0.09 11.64
N LEU A 183 -3.80 0.49 12.55
CA LEU A 183 -3.39 0.88 13.90
C LEU A 183 -2.76 -0.30 14.65
N ILE A 184 -3.38 -1.48 14.55
CA ILE A 184 -2.90 -2.70 15.19
C ILE A 184 -1.58 -3.16 14.57
N MET A 185 -1.48 -3.16 13.23
CA MET A 185 -0.27 -3.55 12.51
C MET A 185 0.90 -2.64 12.87
N ILE A 186 0.74 -1.33 12.76
CA ILE A 186 1.82 -0.38 13.10
C ILE A 186 2.22 -0.52 14.57
N GLY A 187 1.25 -0.63 15.50
CA GLY A 187 1.55 -0.81 16.91
C GLY A 187 2.34 -2.09 17.19
N PHE A 188 1.97 -3.19 16.52
CA PHE A 188 2.67 -4.47 16.65
C PHE A 188 4.08 -4.43 16.03
N ASP A 189 4.22 -3.82 14.85
CA ASP A 189 5.51 -3.64 14.18
C ASP A 189 6.46 -2.81 15.03
N MET A 190 5.98 -1.73 15.65
CA MET A 190 6.78 -0.90 16.56
C MET A 190 7.33 -1.70 17.75
N ILE A 191 6.49 -2.50 18.40
CA ILE A 191 6.91 -3.36 19.53
C ILE A 191 7.95 -4.38 19.05
N CYS A 192 7.71 -5.00 17.89
CA CYS A 192 8.59 -6.00 17.33
C CYS A 192 9.95 -5.40 16.95
N ILE A 193 9.99 -4.23 16.29
CA ILE A 193 11.23 -3.52 15.95
C ILE A 193 12.04 -3.21 17.21
N SER A 194 11.41 -2.67 18.26
CA SER A 194 12.10 -2.37 19.52
C SER A 194 12.72 -3.62 20.15
N PHE A 195 11.99 -4.74 20.16
CA PHE A 195 12.49 -5.99 20.71
C PHE A 195 13.63 -6.59 19.88
N THR A 196 13.52 -6.59 18.55
CA THR A 196 14.56 -7.16 17.67
C THR A 196 15.83 -6.32 17.67
N GLN A 197 15.72 -4.99 17.79
CA GLN A 197 16.87 -4.11 17.97
C GLN A 197 17.57 -4.37 19.31
N PHE A 198 16.82 -4.49 20.40
CA PHE A 198 17.39 -4.85 21.71
C PHE A 198 18.12 -6.19 21.67
N GLN A 199 17.52 -7.22 21.05
CA GLN A 199 18.16 -8.52 20.86
C GLN A 199 19.41 -8.43 19.97
N THR A 200 19.42 -7.54 18.98
CA THR A 200 20.61 -7.30 18.15
C THR A 200 21.76 -6.81 19.00
N VAL A 201 21.53 -5.83 19.88
CA VAL A 201 22.58 -5.24 20.74
C VAL A 201 23.15 -6.27 21.71
N ILE A 202 22.30 -7.09 22.34
CA ILE A 202 22.75 -8.15 23.26
C ILE A 202 23.63 -9.19 22.55
N ASN A 203 23.30 -9.52 21.30
CA ASN A 203 23.96 -10.62 20.59
C ASN A 203 25.07 -10.15 19.64
N LEU A 204 25.58 -8.91 19.78
CA LEU A 204 26.62 -8.33 18.92
C LEU A 204 27.89 -9.18 18.84
N GLU A 205 28.27 -9.84 19.94
CA GLU A 205 29.47 -10.70 20.01
C GLU A 205 29.30 -12.02 19.23
N ASN A 206 28.08 -12.38 18.85
CA ASN A 206 27.75 -13.59 18.10
C ASN A 206 27.26 -13.24 16.68
N PRO A 207 28.15 -13.14 15.67
CA PRO A 207 27.81 -12.70 14.32
C PRO A 207 26.60 -13.39 13.66
N PRO A 208 26.42 -14.73 13.71
CA PRO A 208 25.27 -15.37 13.08
C PRO A 208 23.94 -15.00 13.76
N LEU A 209 23.97 -14.82 15.08
CA LEU A 209 22.78 -14.49 15.88
C LEU A 209 22.43 -13.00 15.76
N ALA A 210 23.43 -12.13 15.73
CA ALA A 210 23.27 -10.71 15.41
C ALA A 210 22.67 -10.52 13.99
N LEU A 211 23.24 -11.18 12.97
CA LEU A 211 22.78 -11.08 11.58
C LEU A 211 21.29 -11.40 11.45
N ARG A 212 20.84 -12.42 12.17
CA ARG A 212 19.43 -12.84 12.23
C ARG A 212 18.52 -11.72 12.75
N TYR A 213 18.85 -11.09 13.88
CA TYR A 213 18.02 -10.02 14.44
C TYR A 213 18.11 -8.72 13.64
N VAL A 214 19.26 -8.41 13.06
CA VAL A 214 19.42 -7.30 12.11
C VAL A 214 18.52 -7.51 10.90
N SER A 215 18.56 -8.71 10.30
CA SER A 215 17.75 -9.02 9.11
C SER A 215 16.25 -8.87 9.38
N LEU A 216 15.78 -9.32 10.55
CA LEU A 216 14.38 -9.16 10.94
C LEU A 216 14.02 -7.69 11.22
N SER A 217 14.91 -6.93 11.85
CA SER A 217 14.69 -5.50 12.10
C SER A 217 14.58 -4.72 10.78
N VAL A 218 15.44 -5.03 9.81
CA VAL A 218 15.36 -4.45 8.46
C VAL A 218 14.08 -4.88 7.75
N CYS A 219 13.67 -6.15 7.88
CA CYS A 219 12.43 -6.66 7.32
C CYS A 219 11.21 -5.88 7.82
N LEU A 220 11.11 -5.65 9.14
CA LEU A 220 10.00 -4.92 9.76
C LEU A 220 10.00 -3.43 9.38
N LEU A 221 11.18 -2.80 9.29
CA LEU A 221 11.31 -1.43 8.80
C LEU A 221 10.89 -1.30 7.33
N CYS A 222 11.24 -2.29 6.50
CA CYS A 222 10.75 -2.36 5.13
C CYS A 222 9.23 -2.49 5.13
N ASP A 223 8.64 -3.39 5.89
CA ASP A 223 7.17 -3.55 5.93
C ASP A 223 6.45 -2.23 6.29
N LEU A 224 6.97 -1.49 7.27
CA LEU A 224 6.44 -0.16 7.63
C LEU A 224 6.61 0.90 6.50
N LEU A 225 7.68 0.81 5.72
CA LEU A 225 7.83 1.66 4.53
C LEU A 225 6.76 1.30 3.48
N PHE A 226 6.48 0.01 3.32
CA PHE A 226 5.52 -0.50 2.34
C PHE A 226 4.07 -0.25 2.72
N ILE A 227 3.73 -0.18 4.01
CA ILE A 227 2.40 0.25 4.43
C ILE A 227 2.20 1.77 4.23
N SER A 228 3.28 2.55 4.32
CA SER A 228 3.25 4.01 4.18
C SER A 228 3.24 4.48 2.71
N TRP A 229 3.87 3.72 1.81
CA TRP A 229 3.98 4.09 0.39
C TRP A 229 2.63 4.21 -0.35
N PRO A 230 1.67 3.26 -0.23
CA PRO A 230 0.35 3.39 -0.86
C PRO A 230 -0.42 4.61 -0.37
N GLY A 231 -0.34 4.93 0.93
CA GLY A 231 -0.98 6.14 1.47
C GLY A 231 -0.38 7.43 0.91
N GLN A 232 0.95 7.48 0.74
CA GLN A 232 1.61 8.60 0.06
C GLN A 232 1.23 8.67 -1.42
N HIS A 233 1.22 7.53 -2.12
CA HIS A 233 0.89 7.47 -3.54
C HIS A 233 -0.54 7.94 -3.79
N LEU A 234 -1.50 7.51 -2.97
CA LEU A 234 -2.88 7.96 -3.01
C LEU A 234 -2.99 9.47 -2.81
N THR A 235 -2.31 9.99 -1.78
CA THR A 235 -2.31 11.43 -1.48
C THR A 235 -1.82 12.22 -2.69
N ASN A 236 -0.67 11.84 -3.27
CA ASN A 236 -0.09 12.49 -4.44
C ASN A 236 -1.02 12.40 -5.66
N SER A 237 -1.61 11.24 -5.94
CA SER A 237 -2.57 11.07 -7.05
C SER A 237 -3.79 11.98 -6.88
N SER A 238 -4.31 12.10 -5.66
CA SER A 238 -5.46 12.94 -5.37
C SER A 238 -5.17 14.45 -5.44
N GLU A 239 -3.98 14.89 -5.02
CA GLU A 239 -3.55 16.29 -5.13
C GLU A 239 -3.43 16.72 -6.58
N ARG A 240 -2.91 15.84 -7.45
CA ARG A 240 -2.79 16.11 -8.90
C ARG A 240 -4.14 16.33 -9.58
N ILE A 241 -5.25 15.80 -9.05
CA ILE A 241 -6.59 16.07 -9.59
C ILE A 241 -6.90 17.57 -9.59
N PHE A 242 -6.48 18.28 -8.53
CA PHE A 242 -6.65 19.73 -8.47
C PHE A 242 -5.89 20.42 -9.60
N GLU A 243 -4.63 20.06 -9.81
CA GLU A 243 -3.78 20.58 -10.89
C GLU A 243 -4.40 20.33 -12.27
N PHE A 244 -4.88 19.10 -12.53
CA PHE A 244 -5.53 18.75 -13.80
C PHE A 244 -6.81 19.55 -14.03
N ALA A 245 -7.63 19.69 -12.99
CA ALA A 245 -8.86 20.46 -13.08
C ALA A 245 -8.59 21.96 -13.31
N THR A 246 -7.52 22.52 -12.73
CA THR A 246 -7.14 23.92 -12.97
C THR A 246 -6.55 24.15 -14.35
N ASN A 247 -5.77 23.20 -14.88
CA ASN A 247 -5.15 23.31 -16.21
C ASN A 247 -6.16 23.11 -17.35
N GLY A 248 -7.32 22.50 -17.06
CA GLY A 248 -8.42 22.42 -18.02
C GLY A 248 -8.93 23.81 -18.40
N LYS A 249 -9.29 24.00 -19.67
CA LYS A 249 -9.89 25.24 -20.19
C LYS A 249 -11.38 25.40 -19.79
N TRP A 250 -11.76 24.99 -18.58
CA TRP A 250 -13.15 24.97 -18.10
C TRP A 250 -13.82 26.35 -18.08
N TYR A 251 -13.04 27.42 -18.00
CA TYR A 251 -13.53 28.80 -18.07
C TYR A 251 -14.07 29.18 -19.46
N GLN A 252 -13.79 28.39 -20.51
CA GLN A 252 -14.36 28.54 -21.85
C GLN A 252 -15.63 27.69 -22.06
N SER A 253 -16.17 27.04 -21.03
CA SER A 253 -17.37 26.18 -21.14
C SER A 253 -18.67 26.91 -20.75
N SER A 254 -19.82 26.22 -20.87
CA SER A 254 -21.13 26.73 -20.45
C SER A 254 -21.18 27.03 -18.93
N ILE A 255 -22.06 27.94 -18.50
CA ILE A 255 -22.16 28.33 -17.08
C ILE A 255 -22.53 27.14 -16.18
N SER A 256 -23.37 26.23 -16.67
CA SER A 256 -23.76 25.01 -15.96
C SER A 256 -22.57 24.09 -15.72
N CYS A 257 -21.71 23.92 -16.73
CA CYS A 257 -20.47 23.17 -16.63
C CYS A 257 -19.50 23.81 -15.62
N ARG A 258 -19.26 25.12 -15.72
CA ARG A 258 -18.38 25.85 -14.78
C ARG A 258 -18.79 25.63 -13.32
N LYS A 259 -20.10 25.67 -13.02
CA LYS A 259 -20.59 25.40 -11.66
C LYS A 259 -20.22 24.00 -11.16
N LEU A 260 -20.39 22.97 -11.99
CA LEU A 260 -20.05 21.59 -11.65
C LEU A 260 -18.55 21.41 -11.40
N LEU A 261 -17.72 21.91 -12.31
CA LEU A 261 -16.26 21.80 -12.19
C LEU A 261 -15.72 22.63 -11.01
N THR A 262 -16.34 23.77 -10.70
CA THR A 262 -16.00 24.55 -9.50
C THR A 262 -16.25 23.76 -8.21
N MET A 263 -17.36 23.01 -8.13
CA MET A 263 -17.63 22.14 -6.98
C MET A 263 -16.59 21.03 -6.85
N MET A 264 -16.18 20.44 -7.98
CA MET A 264 -15.13 19.42 -8.02
C MET A 264 -13.77 19.99 -7.57
N LEU A 265 -13.39 21.17 -8.06
CA LEU A 265 -12.18 21.90 -7.66
C LEU A 265 -12.16 22.21 -6.16
N ALA A 266 -13.28 22.71 -5.62
CA ALA A 266 -13.39 22.99 -4.20
C ALA A 266 -13.21 21.72 -3.35
N ARG A 267 -13.67 20.56 -3.85
CA ARG A 267 -13.50 19.27 -3.16
C ARG A 267 -12.07 18.72 -3.30
N SER A 268 -11.41 18.89 -4.44
CA SER A 268 -10.05 18.37 -4.68
C SER A 268 -8.96 19.10 -3.89
N LEU A 269 -9.24 20.30 -3.38
CA LEU A 269 -8.38 20.99 -2.39
C LEU A 269 -8.11 20.18 -1.11
N ARG A 270 -8.97 19.19 -0.81
CA ARG A 270 -8.77 18.25 0.30
C ARG A 270 -8.33 16.90 -0.26
N PRO A 271 -7.02 16.59 -0.25
CA PRO A 271 -6.53 15.34 -0.78
C PRO A 271 -7.02 14.14 0.03
N LEU A 272 -7.08 13.00 -0.64
CA LEU A 272 -7.46 11.72 -0.05
C LEU A 272 -6.26 11.19 0.74
N LYS A 273 -6.49 10.80 1.98
CA LYS A 273 -5.43 10.32 2.89
C LYS A 273 -5.91 9.03 3.53
N LEU A 274 -5.01 8.06 3.65
CA LEU A 274 -5.26 6.88 4.47
C LEU A 274 -4.77 7.15 5.89
N THR A 275 -5.65 6.98 6.87
CA THR A 275 -5.30 7.16 8.28
C THR A 275 -5.57 5.91 9.11
N ALA A 276 -4.71 5.67 10.10
CA ALA A 276 -4.96 4.73 11.17
C ALA A 276 -5.72 5.45 12.30
N CYS A 277 -7.00 5.12 12.45
CA CYS A 277 -7.96 5.68 13.38
C CYS A 277 -7.99 7.24 13.41
N LYS A 278 -7.67 7.91 12.29
CA LYS A 278 -7.50 9.38 12.20
C LYS A 278 -6.40 9.99 13.08
N LEU A 279 -5.60 9.15 13.77
CA LEU A 279 -4.52 9.58 14.64
C LEU A 279 -3.18 9.64 13.89
N TYR A 280 -2.97 8.69 12.98
CA TYR A 280 -1.72 8.56 12.24
C TYR A 280 -2.00 8.51 10.75
N THR A 281 -1.35 9.37 9.98
CA THR A 281 -1.50 9.38 8.51
C THR A 281 -0.45 8.45 7.90
N LEU A 282 -0.88 7.56 7.01
CA LEU A 282 0.04 6.68 6.28
C LEU A 282 0.74 7.47 5.19
N ASN A 283 1.90 8.05 5.51
CA ASN A 283 2.72 8.78 4.57
C ASN A 283 4.21 8.62 4.92
N LEU A 284 5.09 9.03 4.00
CA LEU A 284 6.53 8.87 4.19
C LEU A 284 7.10 9.75 5.32
N GLN A 285 6.42 10.85 5.65
CA GLN A 285 6.80 11.73 6.75
C GLN A 285 6.56 11.08 8.11
N SER A 286 5.46 10.36 8.27
CA SER A 286 5.15 9.63 9.49
C SER A 286 6.06 8.42 9.66
N PHE A 287 6.48 7.77 8.56
CA PHE A 287 7.54 6.77 8.57
C PHE A 287 8.90 7.36 9.01
N SER A 288 9.30 8.52 8.49
CA SER A 288 10.56 9.13 8.87
C SER A 288 10.60 9.53 10.35
N ALA A 289 9.46 9.98 10.91
CA ALA A 289 9.35 10.25 12.34
C ALA A 289 9.62 9.00 13.22
N VAL A 290 9.18 7.82 12.78
CA VAL A 290 9.48 6.55 13.45
C VAL A 290 10.98 6.25 13.41
N ARG A 291 11.64 6.49 12.27
CA ARG A 291 13.09 6.29 12.13
C ARG A 291 13.91 7.20 13.07
N PHE A 292 13.46 8.42 13.34
CA PHE A 292 14.19 9.37 14.20
C PHE A 292 13.90 9.20 15.70
N ALA A 293 12.89 8.42 16.06
CA ALA A 293 12.54 8.17 17.46
C ALA A 293 13.42 7.09 18.13
N PHE A 294 14.27 6.40 17.36
CA PHE A 294 15.15 5.31 17.77
C PHE A 294 16.54 5.45 17.11
#